data_AF-A0A2V9U8G5-F1
#
_entry.id   AF-A0A2V9U8G5-F1
#
_cell.length_a   1.000
_cell.length_b   1.000
_cell.length_c   1.000
_cell.angle_alpha   90.00
_cell.angle_beta   90.00
_cell.angle_gamma   90.00
#
_symmetry.space_group_name_H-M   'P 1'
#
loop_
_entity.id
_entity.type
_entity.pdbx_description
1 polymer ?
#
loop_
_entity_poly.entity_id
_entity_poly.type
_entity_poly.pdbx_seq_one_letter_code
_entity_poly.pdbx_strand_id
1 'polypeptide(L)'
;MKASLLFLCSVFMISLLWASSLAGAPQSDKGPDGEEVYKTNCTRCHNTPPSLNERQTRVVVAHMRVRANLTERDANAVLHYLAENARSN
;
A
#
# COMPACT_ATOMS: atom_id res chain seq x y z
N MET A 1 9.97 -43.24 36.78
CA MET A 1 11.17 -42.64 36.14
C MET A 1 11.15 -42.66 34.59
N LYS A 2 10.15 -43.26 33.91
CA LYS A 2 10.10 -43.34 32.44
C LYS A 2 9.23 -42.25 31.76
N ALA A 3 8.32 -41.61 32.51
CA ALA A 3 7.39 -40.61 31.98
C ALA A 3 8.01 -39.21 31.77
N SER A 4 9.08 -38.86 32.50
CA SER A 4 9.77 -37.56 32.35
C SER A 4 10.62 -37.46 31.07
N LEU A 5 11.02 -38.59 30.48
CA LEU A 5 11.82 -38.61 29.26
C LEU A 5 10.96 -38.44 27.99
N LEU A 6 9.68 -38.83 28.05
CA LEU A 6 8.74 -38.66 26.93
C LEU A 6 8.24 -37.23 26.80
N PHE A 7 8.12 -36.49 27.92
CA PHE A 7 7.70 -35.08 27.92
C PHE A 7 8.79 -34.13 27.40
N LEU A 8 10.07 -34.43 27.57
CA LEU A 8 11.15 -33.58 27.04
C LEU A 8 11.28 -33.67 25.51
N CYS A 9 11.06 -34.85 24.91
CA CYS A 9 11.14 -35.04 23.47
C CYS A 9 9.99 -34.36 22.69
N SER A 10 8.79 -34.27 23.29
CA SER A 10 7.65 -33.64 22.61
C SER A 10 7.78 -32.12 22.53
N VAL A 11 8.33 -31.47 23.56
CA VAL A 11 8.54 -30.01 23.58
C VAL A 11 9.69 -29.59 22.64
N PHE A 12 10.70 -30.45 22.47
CA PHE A 12 11.82 -30.21 21.55
C PHE A 12 11.42 -30.34 20.07
N MET A 13 10.47 -31.22 19.74
CA MET A 13 9.96 -31.37 18.36
C MET A 13 9.01 -30.25 17.93
N ILE A 14 8.27 -29.64 18.88
CA ILE A 14 7.38 -28.52 18.59
C ILE A 14 8.16 -27.22 18.32
N SER A 15 9.34 -27.05 18.94
CA SER A 15 10.18 -25.87 18.78
C SER A 15 10.90 -25.79 17.42
N LEU A 16 11.13 -26.92 16.75
CA LEU A 16 11.71 -26.98 15.40
C LEU A 16 10.73 -26.61 14.28
N LEU A 17 9.42 -26.62 14.54
CA LEU A 17 8.38 -26.32 13.54
C LEU A 17 8.05 -24.82 13.38
N TRP A 18 8.60 -23.94 14.23
CA TRP A 18 8.43 -22.48 14.12
C TRP A 18 9.55 -21.78 13.36
N ALA A 19 10.64 -22.47 13.02
CA ALA A 19 11.81 -21.87 12.37
C ALA A 19 11.62 -21.59 10.86
N SER A 20 10.55 -22.10 10.24
CA SER A 20 10.39 -22.09 8.78
C SER A 20 9.79 -20.81 8.19
N SER A 21 9.39 -19.83 9.00
CA SER A 21 8.70 -18.61 8.51
C SER A 21 9.62 -17.40 8.25
N LEU A 22 10.95 -17.55 8.28
CA LEU A 22 11.89 -16.46 8.00
C LEU A 22 12.28 -16.30 6.52
N ALA A 23 11.64 -17.04 5.60
CA ALA A 23 11.82 -16.83 4.16
C ALA A 23 10.88 -15.70 3.68
N GLY A 24 11.31 -14.45 3.81
CA GLY A 24 10.63 -13.31 3.20
C GLY A 24 10.60 -13.47 1.68
N ALA A 25 9.42 -13.72 1.11
CA ALA A 25 9.22 -13.73 -0.34
C ALA A 25 9.55 -12.34 -0.93
N PRO A 26 10.08 -12.27 -2.16
CA PRO A 26 10.30 -10.98 -2.82
C PRO A 26 8.95 -10.27 -2.95
N GLN A 27 8.80 -9.15 -2.25
CA GLN A 27 7.66 -8.26 -2.44
C GLN A 27 7.75 -7.73 -3.86
N SER A 28 6.80 -8.12 -4.71
CA SER A 28 6.58 -7.49 -6.01
C SER A 28 6.43 -5.99 -5.75
N ASP A 29 7.33 -5.17 -6.31
CA ASP A 29 7.24 -3.71 -6.32
C ASP A 29 6.05 -3.32 -7.20
N LYS A 30 4.84 -3.58 -6.68
CA LYS A 30 3.62 -3.00 -7.21
C LYS A 30 3.72 -1.52 -6.88
N GLY A 31 3.55 -0.68 -7.90
CA GLY A 31 3.50 0.76 -7.71
C GLY A 31 2.48 1.15 -6.62
N PRO A 32 2.58 2.38 -6.08
CA PRO A 32 1.70 2.81 -4.99
C PRO A 32 0.23 2.71 -5.41
N ASP A 33 -0.63 2.31 -4.46
CA ASP A 33 -2.08 2.25 -4.68
C ASP A 33 -2.66 3.66 -4.81
N GLY A 34 -3.21 3.97 -5.98
CA GLY A 34 -3.72 5.31 -6.29
C GLY A 34 -4.87 5.75 -5.38
N GLU A 35 -5.73 4.82 -4.94
CA GLU A 35 -6.84 5.15 -4.04
C GLU A 35 -6.33 5.52 -2.64
N GLU A 36 -5.41 4.72 -2.10
CA GLU A 36 -4.80 4.96 -0.80
C GLU A 36 -4.01 6.28 -0.79
N VAL A 37 -3.19 6.51 -1.82
CA VAL A 37 -2.43 7.77 -1.97
C VAL A 37 -3.39 8.97 -2.03
N TYR A 38 -4.48 8.86 -2.80
CA TYR A 38 -5.48 9.92 -2.92
C TYR A 38 -6.16 10.23 -1.57
N LYS A 39 -6.65 9.20 -0.86
CA LYS A 39 -7.29 9.36 0.45
C LYS A 39 -6.35 9.95 1.49
N THR A 40 -5.07 9.58 1.42
CA THR A 40 -4.05 10.02 2.39
C THR A 40 -3.62 11.47 2.16
N ASN A 41 -3.51 11.89 0.89
CA ASN A 41 -2.87 13.15 0.54
C ASN A 41 -3.82 14.23 0.01
N CYS A 42 -4.82 13.86 -0.79
CA CYS A 42 -5.65 14.82 -1.52
C CYS A 42 -6.82 15.37 -0.68
N THR A 43 -7.44 14.53 0.14
CA THR A 43 -8.57 14.93 0.99
C THR A 43 -8.17 15.47 2.37
N ARG A 44 -6.87 15.65 2.61
CA ARG A 44 -6.34 16.11 3.91
C ARG A 44 -6.59 17.59 4.17
N CYS A 45 -6.53 18.42 3.13
CA CYS A 45 -6.58 19.88 3.28
C CYS A 45 -7.89 20.49 2.77
N HIS A 46 -8.53 19.87 1.79
CA HIS A 46 -9.79 20.32 1.23
C HIS A 46 -10.51 19.13 0.59
N ASN A 47 -11.80 19.31 0.29
CA ASN A 47 -12.51 18.38 -0.57
C ASN A 47 -11.99 18.48 -2.01
N THR A 48 -12.09 17.38 -2.75
CA THR A 48 -11.68 17.36 -4.15
C THR A 48 -12.46 18.38 -4.95
N PRO A 49 -11.81 19.15 -5.84
CA PRO A 49 -12.48 20.14 -6.67
C PRO A 49 -13.60 19.51 -7.51
N PRO A 50 -14.59 20.30 -7.95
CA PRO A 50 -15.59 19.85 -8.91
C PRO A 50 -14.92 19.30 -10.18
N SER A 51 -15.67 18.49 -10.94
CA SER A 51 -15.18 17.73 -12.08
C SER A 51 -14.25 18.54 -12.98
N LEU A 52 -12.99 18.12 -13.03
CA LEU A 52 -11.97 18.67 -13.91
C LEU A 52 -11.84 17.77 -15.13
N ASN A 53 -11.61 18.35 -16.31
CA ASN A 53 -11.23 17.55 -17.47
C ASN A 53 -9.82 16.97 -17.28
N GLU A 54 -9.45 15.95 -18.05
CA GLU A 54 -8.18 15.23 -17.91
C GLU A 54 -6.95 16.17 -17.91
N ARG A 55 -6.93 17.18 -18.79
CA ARG A 55 -5.83 18.15 -18.85
C ARG A 55 -5.75 19.00 -17.58
N GLN A 56 -6.89 19.47 -17.09
CA GLN A 56 -6.97 20.23 -15.85
C GLN A 56 -6.52 19.38 -14.65
N THR A 57 -6.98 18.12 -14.57
CA THR A 57 -6.56 17.17 -13.53
C THR A 57 -5.05 16.99 -13.52
N ARG A 58 -4.42 16.84 -14.69
CA ARG A 58 -2.95 16.75 -14.80
C ARG A 58 -2.23 17.98 -14.28
N VAL A 59 -2.73 19.18 -14.59
CA VAL A 59 -2.15 20.44 -14.08
C VAL A 59 -2.29 20.53 -12.56
N VAL A 60 -3.47 20.21 -12.03
CA VAL A 60 -3.72 20.22 -10.58
C VAL A 60 -2.85 19.21 -9.86
N VAL A 61 -2.75 17.96 -10.34
CA VAL A 61 -1.90 16.95 -9.70
C VAL A 61 -0.42 17.36 -9.79
N ALA A 62 0.03 17.94 -10.90
CA ALA A 62 1.39 18.48 -11.00
C ALA A 62 1.66 19.58 -9.96
N HIS A 63 0.70 20.48 -9.73
CA HIS A 63 0.79 21.46 -8.65
C HIS A 63 0.79 20.79 -7.27
N MET A 64 -0.05 19.77 -7.07
CA MET A 64 -0.15 19.03 -5.81
C MET A 64 1.07 18.17 -5.50
N ARG A 65 1.91 17.82 -6.48
CA ARG A 65 3.21 17.19 -6.19
C ARG A 65 4.04 18.00 -5.20
N VAL A 66 4.08 19.32 -5.41
CA VAL A 66 4.82 20.22 -4.53
C VAL A 66 4.02 20.51 -3.26
N ARG A 67 2.71 20.77 -3.37
CA ARG A 67 1.89 21.19 -2.22
C ARG A 67 1.58 20.08 -1.24
N ALA A 68 1.36 18.86 -1.72
CA ALA A 68 1.07 17.67 -0.94
C ALA A 68 2.29 16.74 -0.79
N ASN A 69 3.46 17.15 -1.27
CA ASN A 69 4.71 16.40 -1.20
C ASN A 69 4.60 14.98 -1.81
N LEU A 70 3.97 14.86 -2.98
CA LEU A 70 3.83 13.59 -3.69
C LEU A 70 5.11 13.28 -4.46
N THR A 71 5.56 12.03 -4.38
CA THR A 71 6.58 11.54 -5.31
C THR A 71 6.02 11.45 -6.72
N GLU A 72 6.90 11.21 -7.70
CA GLU A 72 6.44 10.97 -9.08
C GLU A 72 5.54 9.76 -9.20
N ARG A 73 5.88 8.67 -8.51
CA ARG A 73 5.11 7.44 -8.53
C ARG A 73 3.71 7.67 -7.95
N ASP A 74 3.63 8.38 -6.83
CA ASP A 74 2.36 8.72 -6.17
C ASP A 74 1.49 9.59 -7.06
N ALA A 75 2.06 10.60 -7.71
CA ALA A 75 1.34 11.48 -8.62
C ALA A 75 0.75 10.72 -9.82
N ASN A 76 1.51 9.80 -10.40
CA ASN A 76 1.05 8.97 -11.50
C ASN A 76 -0.05 7.99 -11.05
N ALA A 77 0.08 7.39 -9.86
CA ALA A 77 -0.95 6.53 -9.28
C ALA A 77 -2.26 7.29 -9.03
N VAL A 78 -2.20 8.51 -8.49
CA VAL A 78 -3.36 9.38 -8.30
C VAL A 78 -4.01 9.75 -9.63
N LEU A 79 -3.21 10.08 -10.67
CA LEU A 79 -3.75 10.38 -12.00
C LEU A 79 -4.49 9.19 -12.60
N HIS A 80 -3.95 7.98 -12.45
CA HIS A 80 -4.60 6.76 -12.92
C HIS A 80 -5.94 6.54 -12.20
N TYR A 81 -5.91 6.57 -10.86
CA TYR A 81 -7.09 6.42 -10.03
C TYR A 81 -8.17 7.45 -10.38
N LEU A 82 -7.83 8.73 -10.51
CA LEU A 82 -8.80 9.77 -10.88
C LEU A 82 -9.38 9.56 -12.28
N ALA A 83 -8.57 9.10 -13.24
CA ALA A 83 -9.04 8.82 -14.59
C ALA A 83 -9.96 7.59 -14.67
N GLU A 84 -9.76 6.58 -13.83
CA GLU A 84 -10.64 5.42 -13.71
C GLU A 84 -11.96 5.81 -13.07
N ASN A 85 -11.92 6.54 -11.96
CA ASN A 85 -13.12 7.01 -11.25
C ASN A 85 -13.95 8.00 -12.07
N ALA A 86 -13.31 8.81 -12.94
CA ALA A 86 -14.02 9.71 -13.84
C ALA A 86 -14.80 8.97 -14.93
N ARG A 87 -14.44 7.71 -15.26
CA ARG A 87 -15.17 6.88 -16.24
C ARG A 87 -16.30 6.07 -15.62
N SER A 88 -16.23 5.82 -14.32
CA SER A 88 -17.22 5.02 -13.58
C SER A 88 -18.39 5.84 -13.02
N ASN A 89 -18.32 7.17 -13.12
CA ASN A 89 -19.40 8.10 -12.76
C ASN A 89 -20.06 8.65 -14.02
#